data_AF-A0A2D8EMB9-F1
#
_entry.id   AF-A0A2D8EMB9-F1
#
_cell.length_a   1.000
_cell.length_b   1.000
_cell.length_c   1.000
_cell.angle_alpha   90.00
_cell.angle_beta   90.00
_cell.angle_gamma   90.00
#
_symmetry.space_group_name_H-M   'P 1'
#
loop_
_entity.id
_entity.type
_entity.pdbx_description
1 polymer ?
#
loop_
_entity_poly.entity_id
_entity_poly.type
_entity_poly.pdbx_seq_one_letter_code
_entity_poly.pdbx_strand_id
1 'polypeptide(L)'
;MPPESIQHTNDEHDMETITCNDCACEVELGDETTDDRGNLICQDCYDNSYTNCDSCGDTVSDADSYYAECDGLYRCQSCYDDEIRHCEHCDTDMNDGDAYYNHHDECLCEHCYNEDASNNRPEWEVLSNDFVKENDDFVSPLNSGYDEDTFDIIKSKRYVGLEIETNFRHEDWDNEPTTDDIREELAHMFRREQRPSPELSVVYDGSITDENHPYGYEIVMRPRRGDRLFKDTQIVCHTLKNGLDAYVSRKCGLHLHIDVRDYDYVHFSVLAMMTKLIEPHVYSWCPPSRATSQWCRKVSQRLSSFKYVEDRDDFIDVWYDNGYYSSEKYNEKRYHGLNLHCHFQANQGLEIRYHGGTLSADKIKHWTIFWTNVVDVCYDIGNKVRDE
;
A
#
# COMPACT_ATOMS: atom_id res chain seq x y z
N MET A 1 31.21 109.66 8.64
CA MET A 1 32.06 108.74 7.86
C MET A 1 31.28 107.44 7.65
N PRO A 2 31.48 106.76 6.50
CA PRO A 2 30.56 105.79 5.89
C PRO A 2 30.57 104.41 6.61
N PRO A 3 29.73 103.45 6.18
CA PRO A 3 29.20 102.35 6.99
C PRO A 3 30.08 101.11 6.97
N GLU A 4 29.88 100.20 7.93
CA GLU A 4 30.28 98.80 7.79
C GLU A 4 29.07 97.89 7.96
N SER A 5 28.82 97.16 6.88
CA SER A 5 27.81 96.15 6.68
C SER A 5 28.13 94.89 7.50
N ILE A 6 27.17 94.44 8.31
CA ILE A 6 27.14 93.05 8.75
C ILE A 6 26.13 92.34 7.85
N GLN A 7 26.65 91.46 7.00
CA GLN A 7 25.87 90.56 6.17
C GLN A 7 25.16 89.56 7.10
N HIS A 8 23.83 89.57 7.08
CA HIS A 8 23.05 88.41 7.48
C HIS A 8 23.05 87.45 6.30
N THR A 9 23.77 86.33 6.44
CA THR A 9 23.59 85.16 5.60
C THR A 9 22.29 84.49 6.05
N ASN A 10 21.22 84.66 5.25
CA ASN A 10 20.10 83.73 5.30
C ASN A 10 20.62 82.42 4.71
N ASP A 11 20.98 81.46 5.56
CA ASP A 11 21.07 80.07 5.13
C ASP A 11 19.62 79.58 4.94
N GLU A 12 19.08 79.79 3.74
CA GLU A 12 17.98 78.98 3.24
C GLU A 12 18.55 77.56 3.11
N HIS A 13 18.29 76.70 4.11
CA HIS A 13 18.31 75.26 3.86
C HIS A 13 17.17 75.00 2.87
N ASP A 14 17.51 74.93 1.58
CA ASP A 14 16.67 74.25 0.60
C ASP A 14 16.49 72.82 1.12
N MET A 15 15.37 72.55 1.77
CA MET A 15 14.94 71.19 2.03
C MET A 15 14.55 70.60 0.69
N GLU A 16 15.40 69.71 0.18
CA GLU A 16 15.06 68.93 -1.00
C GLU A 16 13.82 68.09 -0.68
N THR A 17 12.78 68.24 -1.51
CA THR A 17 11.55 67.45 -1.42
C THR A 17 11.42 66.54 -2.63
N ILE A 18 10.77 65.40 -2.45
CA ILE A 18 10.37 64.51 -3.53
C ILE A 18 8.84 64.53 -3.68
N THR A 19 8.34 64.13 -4.85
CA THR A 19 6.90 64.02 -5.11
C THR A 19 6.45 62.56 -4.94
N CYS A 20 5.49 62.32 -4.05
CA CYS A 20 4.88 61.01 -3.86
C CYS A 20 4.23 60.52 -5.17
N ASN A 21 4.55 59.29 -5.59
CA ASN A 21 4.06 58.74 -6.84
C ASN A 21 2.52 58.53 -6.89
N ASP A 22 1.88 58.31 -5.73
CA ASP A 22 0.45 57.95 -5.68
C ASP A 22 -0.48 59.16 -5.52
N CYS A 23 -0.14 60.09 -4.64
CA CYS A 23 -0.99 61.24 -4.30
C CYS A 23 -0.41 62.59 -4.73
N ALA A 24 0.82 62.61 -5.29
CA ALA A 24 1.54 63.80 -5.74
C ALA A 24 1.82 64.85 -4.64
N CYS A 25 1.75 64.49 -3.36
CA CYS A 25 2.20 65.37 -2.27
C CYS A 25 3.73 65.51 -2.25
N GLU A 26 4.23 66.60 -1.66
CA GLU A 26 5.67 66.77 -1.40
C GLU A 26 6.07 66.11 -0.08
N VAL A 27 7.16 65.35 -0.10
CA VAL A 27 7.74 64.63 1.05
C VAL A 27 9.17 65.13 1.25
N GLU A 28 9.59 65.36 2.50
CA GLU A 28 10.97 65.74 2.79
C GLU A 28 11.92 64.58 2.45
N LEU A 29 13.06 64.89 1.83
CA LEU A 29 14.06 63.89 1.47
C LEU A 29 14.60 63.18 2.73
N GLY A 30 14.39 61.86 2.80
CA GLY A 30 14.71 60.98 3.92
C GLY A 30 13.49 60.40 4.65
N ASP A 31 12.30 60.96 4.44
CA ASP A 31 11.04 60.52 5.05
C ASP A 31 10.15 59.71 4.07
N GLU A 32 10.65 59.42 2.87
CA GLU A 32 9.96 58.59 1.88
C GLU A 32 10.03 57.09 2.15
N THR A 33 9.06 56.36 1.61
CA THR A 33 9.05 54.89 1.54
C THR A 33 8.88 54.42 0.09
N THR A 34 8.95 53.11 -0.15
CA THR A 34 8.89 52.51 -1.49
C THR A 34 7.68 51.60 -1.67
N ASP A 35 6.98 51.73 -2.79
CA ASP A 35 5.94 50.79 -3.22
C ASP A 35 6.51 49.44 -3.68
N ASP A 36 5.63 48.52 -4.09
CA ASP A 36 5.94 47.18 -4.63
C ASP A 36 6.75 47.21 -5.95
N ARG A 37 6.91 48.37 -6.57
CA ARG A 37 7.64 48.60 -7.82
C ARG A 37 8.91 49.43 -7.63
N GLY A 38 9.20 49.82 -6.38
CA GLY A 38 10.35 50.65 -6.03
C GLY A 38 10.18 52.15 -6.31
N ASN A 39 8.95 52.64 -6.53
CA ASN A 39 8.68 54.07 -6.63
C ASN A 39 8.58 54.69 -5.23
N LEU A 40 9.00 55.95 -5.10
CA LEU A 40 8.98 56.67 -3.85
C LEU A 40 7.57 57.22 -3.56
N ILE A 41 7.03 56.90 -2.39
CA ILE A 41 5.71 57.32 -1.91
C ILE A 41 5.80 57.89 -0.48
N CYS A 42 4.76 58.61 -0.05
CA CYS A 42 4.65 59.10 1.33
C CYS A 42 4.16 57.99 2.26
N GLN A 43 4.47 58.11 3.56
CA GLN A 43 4.05 57.14 4.58
C GLN A 43 2.53 56.97 4.64
N ASP A 44 1.77 58.05 4.48
CA ASP A 44 0.29 57.99 4.46
C ASP A 44 -0.23 57.12 3.31
N CYS A 45 0.38 57.17 2.12
CA CYS A 45 -0.01 56.31 1.00
C CYS A 45 0.33 54.84 1.27
N TYR A 46 1.51 54.60 1.87
CA TYR A 46 1.95 53.27 2.25
C TYR A 46 0.98 52.64 3.28
N ASP A 47 0.73 53.31 4.41
CA ASP A 47 -0.11 52.79 5.50
C ASP A 47 -1.57 52.49 5.10
N ASN A 48 -2.04 53.09 4.01
CA ASN A 48 -3.43 52.95 3.56
C ASN A 48 -3.62 51.92 2.43
N SER A 49 -2.54 51.49 1.76
CA SER A 49 -2.65 50.68 0.53
C SER A 49 -1.58 49.60 0.37
N TYR A 50 -0.67 49.47 1.33
CA TYR A 50 0.47 48.55 1.26
C TYR A 50 0.74 47.90 2.62
N THR A 51 1.24 46.67 2.54
CA THR A 51 1.69 45.87 3.68
C THR A 51 3.01 45.18 3.34
N ASN A 52 3.63 44.52 4.30
CA ASN A 52 4.78 43.65 4.05
C ASN A 52 4.35 42.19 4.11
N CYS A 53 4.91 41.38 3.20
CA CYS A 53 4.79 39.93 3.28
C CYS A 53 5.45 39.43 4.57
N ASP A 54 4.71 38.73 5.41
CA ASP A 54 5.21 38.18 6.69
C ASP A 54 6.30 37.10 6.49
N SER A 55 6.37 36.48 5.32
CA SER A 55 7.36 35.43 5.00
C SER A 55 8.67 35.99 4.43
N CYS A 56 8.62 36.85 3.40
CA CYS A 56 9.83 37.36 2.73
C CYS A 56 10.22 38.81 3.12
N GLY A 57 9.29 39.57 3.72
CA GLY A 57 9.49 40.97 4.08
C GLY A 57 9.34 41.98 2.94
N ASP A 58 9.01 41.52 1.73
CA ASP A 58 8.79 42.42 0.59
C ASP A 58 7.50 43.23 0.76
N THR A 59 7.52 44.49 0.31
CA THR A 59 6.32 45.33 0.21
C THR A 59 5.37 44.76 -0.85
N VAL A 60 4.10 44.62 -0.48
CA VAL A 60 3.00 44.17 -1.36
C VAL A 60 1.87 45.17 -1.26
N SER A 61 1.19 45.46 -2.37
CA SER A 61 -0.05 46.24 -2.31
C SER A 61 -1.11 45.45 -1.52
N ASP A 62 -1.95 46.14 -0.76
CA ASP A 62 -3.03 45.49 0.00
C ASP A 62 -3.97 44.71 -0.94
N ALA A 63 -4.13 45.18 -2.17
CA ALA A 63 -4.95 44.55 -3.21
C ALA A 63 -4.35 43.24 -3.75
N ASP A 64 -3.02 43.08 -3.69
CA ASP A 64 -2.29 41.91 -4.18
C ASP A 64 -1.73 41.05 -3.02
N SER A 65 -2.06 41.39 -1.78
CA SER A 65 -1.71 40.62 -0.59
C SER A 65 -2.71 39.48 -0.36
N TYR A 66 -2.19 38.32 0.06
CA TYR A 66 -2.97 37.13 0.34
C TYR A 66 -2.96 36.84 1.84
N TYR A 67 -4.15 36.75 2.43
CA TYR A 67 -4.33 36.41 3.84
C TYR A 67 -4.60 34.91 3.98
N ALA A 68 -3.82 34.22 4.80
CA ALA A 68 -4.04 32.81 5.12
C ALA A 68 -4.76 32.69 6.47
N GLU A 69 -5.95 32.09 6.49
CA GLU A 69 -6.73 31.95 7.74
C GLU A 69 -6.06 31.00 8.75
N CYS A 70 -5.26 30.04 8.28
CA CYS A 70 -4.64 29.01 9.09
C CYS A 70 -3.59 29.53 10.08
N ASP A 71 -2.93 30.64 9.77
CA ASP A 71 -1.92 31.26 10.65
C ASP A 71 -2.11 32.77 10.87
N GLY A 72 -3.04 33.40 10.13
CA GLY A 72 -3.40 34.80 10.29
C GLY A 72 -2.37 35.78 9.73
N LEU A 73 -1.57 35.36 8.76
CA LEU A 73 -0.51 36.17 8.16
C LEU A 73 -0.84 36.64 6.74
N TYR A 74 -0.26 37.76 6.34
CA TYR A 74 -0.33 38.31 4.98
C TYR A 74 0.92 37.97 4.19
N ARG A 75 0.74 37.45 2.98
CA ARG A 75 1.83 37.01 2.10
C ARG A 75 1.71 37.64 0.71
N CYS A 76 2.83 37.75 0.02
CA CYS A 76 2.81 37.92 -1.44
C CYS A 76 2.35 36.61 -2.09
N GLN A 77 1.87 36.68 -3.34
CA GLN A 77 1.42 35.50 -4.11
C GLN A 77 2.42 34.35 -4.07
N SER A 78 3.71 34.62 -4.31
CA SER A 78 4.72 33.55 -4.39
C SER A 78 4.87 32.82 -3.04
N CYS A 79 4.94 33.56 -1.93
CA CYS A 79 5.03 32.94 -0.61
C CYS A 79 3.74 32.21 -0.23
N TYR A 80 2.58 32.74 -0.63
CA TYR A 80 1.30 32.05 -0.42
C TYR A 80 1.26 30.72 -1.19
N ASP A 81 1.61 30.73 -2.48
CA ASP A 81 1.65 29.53 -3.32
C ASP A 81 2.70 28.51 -2.87
N ASP A 82 3.80 28.97 -2.28
CA ASP A 82 4.88 28.09 -1.81
C ASP A 82 4.52 27.43 -0.46
N GLU A 83 3.94 28.19 0.48
CA GLU A 83 3.75 27.78 1.87
C GLU A 83 2.33 27.28 2.19
N ILE A 84 1.32 27.66 1.42
CA ILE A 84 -0.09 27.37 1.70
C ILE A 84 -0.64 26.34 0.72
N ARG A 85 -1.49 25.45 1.25
CA ARG A 85 -2.24 24.44 0.51
C ARG A 85 -3.72 24.56 0.82
N HIS A 86 -4.55 24.11 -0.10
CA HIS A 86 -6.00 24.08 0.04
C HIS A 86 -6.50 22.65 0.09
N CYS A 87 -7.41 22.36 1.00
CA CYS A 87 -8.04 21.05 1.07
C CYS A 87 -9.06 20.89 -0.07
N GLU A 88 -8.89 19.90 -0.93
CA GLU A 88 -9.78 19.64 -2.07
C GLU A 88 -11.20 19.18 -1.68
N HIS A 89 -11.43 18.82 -0.40
CA HIS A 89 -12.73 18.36 0.09
C HIS A 89 -13.52 19.45 0.84
N CYS A 90 -12.83 20.35 1.54
CA CYS A 90 -13.49 21.36 2.39
C CYS A 90 -13.00 22.80 2.15
N ASP A 91 -12.14 23.02 1.16
CA ASP A 91 -11.55 24.31 0.76
C ASP A 91 -10.83 25.07 1.89
N THR A 92 -10.46 24.37 2.97
CA THR A 92 -9.73 24.99 4.10
C THR A 92 -8.24 25.14 3.78
N ASP A 93 -7.69 26.32 4.07
CA ASP A 93 -6.27 26.61 3.99
C ASP A 93 -5.48 25.89 5.09
N MET A 94 -4.30 25.39 4.74
CA MET A 94 -3.37 24.76 5.67
C MET A 94 -1.93 25.05 5.22
N ASN A 95 -0.99 24.97 6.16
CA ASN A 95 0.42 25.02 5.76
C ASN A 95 0.77 23.77 4.94
N ASP A 96 1.72 23.89 4.03
CA ASP A 96 2.26 22.77 3.25
C ASP A 96 2.74 21.60 4.13
N GLY A 97 3.31 21.91 5.30
CA GLY A 97 3.73 20.90 6.28
C GLY A 97 2.58 20.16 6.98
N ASP A 98 1.37 20.70 6.94
CA ASP A 98 0.16 20.13 7.55
C ASP A 98 -0.75 19.44 6.50
N ALA A 99 -0.35 19.46 5.22
CA ALA A 99 -1.09 18.86 4.13
C ALA A 99 -0.89 17.34 4.07
N TYR A 100 -2.00 16.62 3.91
CA TYR A 100 -2.02 15.18 3.66
C TYR A 100 -2.41 14.93 2.21
N TYR A 101 -1.93 13.82 1.63
CA TYR A 101 -2.28 13.44 0.26
C TYR A 101 -2.85 12.03 0.25
N ASN A 102 -4.05 11.88 -0.32
CA ASN A 102 -4.65 10.56 -0.49
C ASN A 102 -4.07 9.85 -1.73
N HIS A 103 -4.54 8.63 -1.99
CA HIS A 103 -4.11 7.81 -3.11
C HIS A 103 -4.49 8.36 -4.51
N HIS A 104 -5.30 9.42 -4.57
CA HIS A 104 -5.62 10.16 -5.80
C HIS A 104 -4.76 11.42 -5.96
N ASP A 105 -3.72 11.58 -5.13
CA ASP A 105 -2.89 12.79 -5.02
C ASP A 105 -3.70 14.06 -4.66
N GLU A 106 -4.89 13.90 -4.06
CA GLU A 106 -5.71 15.03 -3.60
C GLU A 106 -5.11 15.61 -2.32
N CYS A 107 -4.95 16.93 -2.26
CA CYS A 107 -4.46 17.63 -1.08
C CYS A 107 -5.58 17.79 -0.03
N LEU A 108 -5.41 17.21 1.16
CA LEU A 108 -6.43 17.13 2.20
C LEU A 108 -5.91 17.65 3.54
N CYS A 109 -6.79 18.30 4.31
CA CYS A 109 -6.52 18.57 5.71
C CYS A 109 -6.61 17.27 6.54
N GLU A 110 -6.03 17.26 7.73
CA GLU A 110 -6.04 16.07 8.61
C GLU A 110 -7.46 15.49 8.78
N HIS A 111 -8.46 16.35 8.97
CA HIS A 111 -9.83 15.92 9.16
C HIS A 111 -10.40 15.22 7.92
N CYS A 112 -10.31 15.84 6.75
CA CYS A 112 -10.83 15.28 5.50
C CYS A 112 -10.01 14.05 5.05
N TYR A 113 -8.71 14.02 5.31
CA TYR A 113 -7.88 12.84 5.06
C TYR A 113 -8.32 11.65 5.92
N ASN A 114 -8.55 11.89 7.21
CA ASN A 114 -9.04 10.86 8.13
C ASN A 114 -10.46 10.41 7.77
N GLU A 115 -11.34 11.33 7.36
CA GLU A 115 -12.67 10.97 6.87
C GLU A 115 -12.60 10.13 5.58
N ASP A 116 -11.81 10.54 4.59
CA ASP A 116 -11.59 9.80 3.34
C ASP A 116 -11.03 8.39 3.61
N ALA A 117 -10.02 8.30 4.48
CA ALA A 117 -9.46 7.03 4.92
C ALA A 117 -10.51 6.16 5.63
N SER A 118 -11.34 6.74 6.50
CA SER A 118 -12.41 6.03 7.21
C SER A 118 -13.56 5.59 6.29
N ASN A 119 -13.79 6.30 5.18
CA ASN A 119 -14.78 5.95 4.18
C ASN A 119 -14.27 4.87 3.22
N ASN A 120 -12.95 4.78 3.00
CA ASN A 120 -12.32 3.76 2.18
C ASN A 120 -11.94 2.52 3.00
N ARG A 121 -12.86 1.98 3.81
CA ARG A 121 -12.64 0.73 4.56
C ARG A 121 -13.12 -0.46 3.73
N PRO A 122 -12.39 -1.59 3.71
CA PRO A 122 -12.80 -2.76 2.95
C PRO A 122 -14.08 -3.35 3.55
N GLU A 123 -14.94 -3.92 2.71
CA GLU A 123 -15.96 -4.84 3.20
C GLU A 123 -15.27 -6.03 3.89
N TRP A 124 -15.70 -6.32 5.11
CA TRP A 124 -15.14 -7.40 5.92
C TRP A 124 -16.27 -8.19 6.56
N GLU A 125 -16.87 -9.05 5.76
CA GLU A 125 -17.87 -10.00 6.21
C GLU A 125 -17.18 -11.20 6.90
N VAL A 126 -17.61 -11.49 8.13
CA VAL A 126 -17.11 -12.64 8.90
C VAL A 126 -18.15 -13.76 8.86
N LEU A 127 -17.83 -14.82 8.13
CA LEU A 127 -18.68 -16.00 7.97
C LEU A 127 -18.55 -16.95 9.16
N SER A 128 -19.51 -17.87 9.31
CA SER A 128 -19.41 -18.88 10.37
C SER A 128 -18.31 -19.89 10.09
N ASN A 129 -17.71 -20.43 11.14
CA ASN A 129 -16.74 -21.51 11.00
C ASN A 129 -17.35 -22.78 10.42
N ASP A 130 -18.62 -23.06 10.71
CA ASP A 130 -19.37 -24.16 10.10
C ASP A 130 -19.48 -23.95 8.59
N PHE A 131 -19.77 -22.72 8.14
CA PHE A 131 -19.73 -22.39 6.72
C PHE A 131 -18.34 -22.69 6.13
N VAL A 132 -17.25 -22.17 6.70
CA VAL A 132 -15.89 -22.44 6.17
C VAL A 132 -15.55 -23.94 6.13
N LYS A 133 -16.03 -24.73 7.10
CA LYS A 133 -15.76 -26.17 7.22
C LYS A 133 -16.61 -27.06 6.30
N GLU A 134 -17.84 -26.66 6.02
CA GLU A 134 -18.83 -27.50 5.33
C GLU A 134 -19.17 -27.02 3.94
N ASN A 135 -18.94 -25.73 3.66
CA ASN A 135 -19.20 -25.13 2.36
C ASN A 135 -18.56 -25.95 1.26
N ASP A 136 -19.34 -26.19 0.22
CA ASP A 136 -18.92 -26.82 -1.01
C ASP A 136 -18.62 -25.78 -2.09
N ASP A 137 -18.84 -24.49 -1.83
CA ASP A 137 -18.71 -23.40 -2.81
C ASP A 137 -17.72 -22.28 -2.42
N PHE A 138 -16.45 -22.47 -2.77
CA PHE A 138 -15.45 -21.40 -2.62
C PHE A 138 -15.43 -20.44 -3.84
N VAL A 139 -15.60 -20.95 -5.08
CA VAL A 139 -15.74 -20.13 -6.32
C VAL A 139 -16.55 -20.88 -7.43
N SER A 140 -17.52 -21.69 -7.01
CA SER A 140 -18.54 -22.53 -7.71
C SER A 140 -18.24 -24.01 -8.02
N PRO A 141 -18.59 -24.94 -7.10
CA PRO A 141 -18.50 -26.41 -7.28
C PRO A 141 -19.86 -27.12 -7.23
N LEU A 142 -20.88 -26.64 -7.94
CA LEU A 142 -21.97 -27.53 -8.36
C LEU A 142 -21.49 -28.30 -9.61
N ASN A 143 -21.21 -29.60 -9.46
CA ASN A 143 -20.75 -30.56 -10.50
C ASN A 143 -19.24 -30.62 -10.82
N SER A 144 -18.34 -30.53 -9.85
CA SER A 144 -16.94 -30.92 -10.11
C SER A 144 -16.76 -32.46 -10.28
N GLY A 145 -17.79 -33.27 -9.97
CA GLY A 145 -17.79 -34.71 -10.21
C GLY A 145 -16.83 -35.52 -9.33
N TYR A 146 -16.44 -34.97 -8.17
CA TYR A 146 -15.52 -35.61 -7.24
C TYR A 146 -16.25 -36.27 -6.07
N ASP A 147 -15.78 -37.47 -5.71
CA ASP A 147 -16.13 -38.15 -4.47
C ASP A 147 -15.58 -37.37 -3.25
N GLU A 148 -16.33 -37.43 -2.15
CA GLU A 148 -16.20 -36.68 -0.88
C GLU A 148 -14.76 -36.32 -0.43
N ASP A 149 -14.60 -35.13 0.17
CA ASP A 149 -13.32 -34.71 0.77
C ASP A 149 -12.89 -35.65 1.91
N THR A 150 -11.61 -36.00 1.92
CA THR A 150 -10.97 -36.84 2.96
C THR A 150 -9.89 -36.04 3.67
N PHE A 151 -9.64 -36.34 4.95
CA PHE A 151 -8.78 -35.54 5.82
C PHE A 151 -7.81 -36.43 6.61
N ASP A 152 -7.26 -37.47 5.97
CA ASP A 152 -6.33 -38.40 6.60
C ASP A 152 -4.91 -37.82 6.69
N ILE A 153 -4.51 -37.05 5.68
CA ILE A 153 -3.19 -36.43 5.52
C ILE A 153 -3.23 -34.97 5.93
N ILE A 154 -4.10 -34.17 5.30
CA ILE A 154 -4.27 -32.74 5.62
C ILE A 154 -5.54 -32.62 6.46
N LYS A 155 -5.38 -32.33 7.76
CA LYS A 155 -6.48 -32.33 8.73
C LYS A 155 -7.40 -31.12 8.63
N SER A 156 -6.88 -30.01 8.12
CA SER A 156 -7.65 -28.78 7.98
C SER A 156 -8.78 -28.94 6.96
N LYS A 157 -9.95 -28.43 7.32
CA LYS A 157 -11.12 -28.35 6.44
C LYS A 157 -11.17 -27.08 5.60
N ARG A 158 -10.20 -26.18 5.78
CA ARG A 158 -10.10 -24.94 5.01
C ARG A 158 -9.72 -25.24 3.57
N TYR A 159 -10.33 -24.52 2.64
CA TYR A 159 -9.88 -24.50 1.26
C TYR A 159 -8.51 -23.84 1.16
N VAL A 160 -7.65 -24.42 0.32
CA VAL A 160 -6.32 -23.90 0.02
C VAL A 160 -6.14 -23.81 -1.50
N GLY A 161 -5.94 -22.60 -2.01
CA GLY A 161 -5.40 -22.35 -3.34
C GLY A 161 -3.87 -22.45 -3.33
N LEU A 162 -3.29 -22.88 -4.44
CA LEU A 162 -1.83 -22.96 -4.59
C LEU A 162 -1.39 -22.21 -5.83
N GLU A 163 -0.35 -21.40 -5.68
CA GLU A 163 0.36 -20.78 -6.80
C GLU A 163 1.76 -21.36 -6.85
N ILE A 164 2.06 -22.10 -7.92
CA ILE A 164 3.36 -22.76 -8.14
C ILE A 164 4.06 -22.01 -9.26
N GLU A 165 5.08 -21.23 -8.91
CA GLU A 165 5.93 -20.55 -9.88
C GLU A 165 7.01 -21.49 -10.42
N THR A 166 7.18 -21.51 -11.74
CA THR A 166 8.13 -22.38 -12.42
C THR A 166 8.69 -21.72 -13.68
N ASN A 167 9.86 -22.19 -14.12
CA ASN A 167 10.49 -21.80 -15.36
C ASN A 167 10.59 -22.98 -16.35
N PHE A 168 10.77 -22.66 -17.62
CA PHE A 168 10.98 -23.62 -18.72
C PHE A 168 12.22 -23.23 -19.54
N ARG A 169 12.81 -24.17 -20.28
CA ARG A 169 13.95 -23.91 -21.16
C ARG A 169 13.46 -23.86 -22.61
N HIS A 170 14.10 -23.01 -23.42
CA HIS A 170 13.84 -22.99 -24.86
C HIS A 170 14.19 -24.34 -25.51
N GLU A 171 15.28 -24.99 -25.08
CA GLU A 171 15.82 -26.18 -25.75
C GLU A 171 14.91 -27.41 -25.68
N ASP A 172 13.99 -27.41 -24.70
CA ASP A 172 13.05 -28.51 -24.48
C ASP A 172 11.77 -28.36 -25.33
N TRP A 173 11.65 -27.27 -26.09
CA TRP A 173 10.47 -26.92 -26.87
C TRP A 173 10.83 -26.48 -28.29
N ASP A 174 10.05 -26.95 -29.27
CA ASP A 174 10.21 -26.53 -30.68
C ASP A 174 9.91 -25.03 -30.88
N ASN A 175 9.09 -24.44 -30.00
CA ASN A 175 8.73 -23.02 -29.93
C ASN A 175 8.67 -22.56 -28.47
N GLU A 176 8.45 -21.26 -28.21
CA GLU A 176 8.19 -20.76 -26.86
C GLU A 176 7.03 -21.53 -26.20
N PRO A 177 7.21 -22.10 -24.99
CA PRO A 177 6.13 -22.80 -24.29
C PRO A 177 4.99 -21.83 -24.05
N THR A 178 3.78 -22.14 -24.51
CA THR A 178 2.62 -21.26 -24.29
C THR A 178 1.83 -21.69 -23.06
N THR A 179 0.98 -20.78 -22.55
CA THR A 179 0.07 -21.14 -21.44
C THR A 179 -0.87 -22.28 -21.83
N ASP A 180 -1.23 -22.40 -23.10
CA ASP A 180 -2.18 -23.40 -23.58
C ASP A 180 -1.54 -24.78 -23.70
N ASP A 181 -0.28 -24.86 -24.14
CA ASP A 181 0.46 -26.13 -24.16
C ASP A 181 0.60 -26.72 -22.75
N ILE A 182 0.97 -25.88 -21.78
CA ILE A 182 1.10 -26.29 -20.36
C ILE A 182 -0.25 -26.75 -19.81
N ARG A 183 -1.34 -26.02 -20.11
CA ARG A 183 -2.70 -26.39 -19.69
C ARG A 183 -3.14 -27.71 -20.31
N GLU A 184 -2.84 -27.93 -21.58
CA GLU A 184 -3.23 -29.14 -22.29
C GLU A 184 -2.55 -30.37 -21.70
N GLU A 185 -1.25 -30.30 -21.42
CA GLU A 185 -0.51 -31.42 -20.82
C GLU A 185 -0.98 -31.71 -19.39
N LEU A 186 -1.24 -30.66 -18.59
CA LEU A 186 -1.85 -30.82 -17.27
C LEU A 186 -3.22 -31.49 -17.37
N ALA A 187 -4.09 -31.03 -18.27
CA ALA A 187 -5.41 -31.61 -18.46
C ALA A 187 -5.34 -33.06 -18.98
N HIS A 188 -4.39 -33.36 -19.86
CA HIS A 188 -4.14 -34.71 -20.36
C HIS A 188 -3.74 -35.67 -19.23
N MET A 189 -2.83 -35.25 -18.36
CA MET A 189 -2.39 -36.06 -17.22
C MET A 189 -3.51 -36.31 -16.20
N PHE A 190 -4.34 -35.32 -15.90
CA PHE A 190 -5.54 -35.52 -15.05
C PHE A 190 -6.52 -36.53 -15.66
N ARG A 191 -6.80 -36.45 -16.97
CA ARG A 191 -7.65 -37.44 -17.67
C ARG A 191 -7.06 -38.84 -17.59
N ARG A 192 -5.73 -38.97 -17.73
CA ARG A 192 -5.02 -40.26 -17.66
C ARG A 192 -5.14 -40.90 -16.29
N GLU A 193 -5.08 -40.10 -15.23
CA GLU A 193 -5.31 -40.54 -13.84
C GLU A 193 -6.82 -40.70 -13.51
N GLN A 194 -7.70 -40.63 -14.51
CA GLN A 194 -9.16 -40.75 -14.38
C GLN A 194 -9.76 -39.73 -13.41
N ARG A 195 -9.21 -38.51 -13.38
CA ARG A 195 -9.70 -37.41 -12.55
C ARG A 195 -10.34 -36.34 -13.43
N PRO A 196 -11.35 -35.63 -12.93
CA PRO A 196 -11.90 -34.47 -13.62
C PRO A 196 -10.81 -33.46 -13.98
N SER A 197 -11.06 -32.70 -15.05
CA SER A 197 -10.12 -31.69 -15.54
C SER A 197 -9.66 -30.79 -14.40
N PRO A 198 -8.37 -30.42 -14.35
CA PRO A 198 -7.90 -29.56 -13.29
C PRO A 198 -8.51 -28.18 -13.51
N GLU A 199 -9.29 -27.72 -12.54
CA GLU A 199 -9.63 -26.31 -12.42
C GLU A 199 -8.35 -25.57 -12.00
N LEU A 200 -7.59 -25.11 -12.99
CA LEU A 200 -6.36 -24.34 -12.82
C LEU A 200 -6.21 -23.29 -13.92
N SER A 201 -5.42 -22.26 -13.64
CA SER A 201 -4.95 -21.30 -14.62
C SER A 201 -3.43 -21.32 -14.71
N VAL A 202 -2.92 -21.01 -15.90
CA VAL A 202 -1.49 -20.84 -16.17
C VAL A 202 -1.31 -19.40 -16.62
N VAL A 203 -0.44 -18.66 -15.95
CA VAL A 203 -0.25 -17.22 -16.14
C VAL A 203 1.22 -16.96 -16.40
N TYR A 204 1.54 -16.18 -17.43
CA TYR A 204 2.91 -15.69 -17.61
C TYR A 204 3.25 -14.71 -16.49
N ASP A 205 4.41 -14.88 -15.86
CA ASP A 205 4.86 -14.01 -14.79
C ASP A 205 6.23 -13.39 -15.10
N GLY A 206 6.21 -12.07 -15.34
CA GLY A 206 7.40 -11.27 -15.57
C GLY A 206 8.31 -11.15 -14.34
N SER A 207 7.78 -11.35 -13.12
CA SER A 207 8.56 -11.24 -11.88
C SER A 207 9.59 -12.36 -11.73
N ILE A 208 9.32 -13.52 -12.33
CA ILE A 208 10.18 -14.70 -12.34
C ILE A 208 10.91 -14.93 -13.66
N THR A 209 10.86 -13.95 -14.56
CA THR A 209 11.47 -13.99 -15.88
C THR A 209 12.72 -13.10 -15.94
N ASP A 210 13.78 -13.54 -16.65
CA ASP A 210 14.94 -12.73 -17.04
C ASP A 210 15.73 -13.37 -18.20
N GLU A 211 16.89 -12.80 -18.54
CA GLU A 211 17.79 -13.30 -19.57
C GLU A 211 18.23 -14.77 -19.39
N ASN A 212 18.30 -15.27 -18.16
CA ASN A 212 18.69 -16.65 -17.85
C ASN A 212 17.46 -17.58 -17.71
N HIS A 213 16.30 -17.00 -17.41
CA HIS A 213 15.04 -17.69 -17.20
C HIS A 213 13.92 -17.02 -18.03
N PRO A 214 13.96 -17.11 -19.37
CA PRO A 214 13.09 -16.32 -20.25
C PRO A 214 11.62 -16.72 -20.23
N TYR A 215 11.31 -17.92 -19.72
CA TYR A 215 9.95 -18.47 -19.70
C TYR A 215 9.52 -18.76 -18.27
N GLY A 216 8.92 -17.76 -17.62
CA GLY A 216 8.37 -17.86 -16.28
C GLY A 216 6.85 -17.95 -16.28
N TYR A 217 6.31 -18.95 -15.60
CA TYR A 217 4.87 -19.14 -15.45
C TYR A 217 4.46 -19.47 -14.02
N GLU A 218 3.28 -18.99 -13.64
CA GLU A 218 2.59 -19.32 -12.40
C GLU A 218 1.42 -20.27 -12.69
N ILE A 219 1.42 -21.40 -11.99
CA ILE A 219 0.33 -22.39 -12.05
C ILE A 219 -0.57 -22.16 -10.84
N VAL A 220 -1.72 -21.56 -11.10
CA VAL A 220 -2.72 -21.19 -10.08
C VAL A 220 -3.76 -22.30 -10.00
N MET A 221 -3.65 -23.13 -8.98
CA MET A 221 -4.61 -24.18 -8.68
C MET A 221 -5.81 -23.59 -7.94
N ARG A 222 -7.02 -23.82 -8.47
CA ARG A 222 -8.25 -23.43 -7.75
C ARG A 222 -8.33 -24.13 -6.39
N PRO A 223 -8.96 -23.50 -5.39
CA PRO A 223 -8.90 -23.97 -4.02
C PRO A 223 -9.45 -25.39 -3.86
N ARG A 224 -8.69 -26.22 -3.13
CA ARG A 224 -9.02 -27.61 -2.77
C ARG A 224 -8.74 -27.77 -1.27
N ARG A 225 -9.34 -28.78 -0.63
CA ARG A 225 -9.07 -29.08 0.79
C ARG A 225 -8.73 -30.54 1.01
N GLY A 226 -8.25 -30.83 2.21
CA GLY A 226 -7.94 -32.19 2.64
C GLY A 226 -6.95 -32.92 1.72
N ASP A 227 -7.12 -34.22 1.61
CA ASP A 227 -6.20 -35.11 0.89
C ASP A 227 -6.28 -34.91 -0.62
N ARG A 228 -7.39 -34.35 -1.12
CA ARG A 228 -7.57 -34.02 -2.54
C ARG A 228 -6.53 -33.02 -3.00
N LEU A 229 -6.29 -31.96 -2.23
CA LEU A 229 -5.27 -30.97 -2.51
C LEU A 229 -3.91 -31.64 -2.76
N PHE A 230 -3.49 -32.53 -1.86
CA PHE A 230 -2.21 -33.22 -2.00
C PHE A 230 -2.17 -34.12 -3.24
N LYS A 231 -3.20 -34.94 -3.48
CA LYS A 231 -3.27 -35.81 -4.66
C LYS A 231 -3.19 -35.01 -5.97
N ASP A 232 -3.85 -33.85 -6.01
CA ASP A 232 -3.81 -32.96 -7.17
C ASP A 232 -2.45 -32.30 -7.36
N THR A 233 -1.82 -31.83 -6.28
CA THR A 233 -0.45 -31.31 -6.30
C THR A 233 0.55 -32.35 -6.79
N GLN A 234 0.37 -33.64 -6.45
CA GLN A 234 1.22 -34.71 -6.97
C GLN A 234 1.18 -34.80 -8.49
N ILE A 235 -0.02 -34.75 -9.08
CA ILE A 235 -0.19 -34.77 -10.54
C ILE A 235 0.45 -33.53 -11.15
N VAL A 236 0.12 -32.34 -10.66
CA VAL A 236 0.64 -31.07 -11.18
C VAL A 236 2.18 -31.04 -11.12
N CYS A 237 2.78 -31.31 -9.97
CA CYS A 237 4.24 -31.31 -9.83
C CYS A 237 4.90 -32.39 -10.69
N HIS A 238 4.30 -33.58 -10.81
CA HIS A 238 4.84 -34.64 -11.65
C HIS A 238 4.81 -34.26 -13.12
N THR A 239 3.70 -33.70 -13.61
CA THR A 239 3.55 -33.24 -14.99
C THR A 239 4.51 -32.11 -15.32
N LEU A 240 4.57 -31.07 -14.48
CA LEU A 240 5.50 -29.96 -14.68
C LEU A 240 6.94 -30.47 -14.76
N LYS A 241 7.36 -31.27 -13.78
CA LYS A 241 8.76 -31.69 -13.67
C LYS A 241 9.18 -32.74 -14.69
N ASN A 242 8.33 -33.74 -14.97
CA ASN A 242 8.73 -34.92 -15.78
C ASN A 242 8.03 -34.98 -17.14
N GLY A 243 6.94 -34.25 -17.33
CA GLY A 243 6.23 -34.15 -18.61
C GLY A 243 6.63 -32.93 -19.42
N LEU A 244 7.01 -31.84 -18.76
CA LEU A 244 7.30 -30.55 -19.39
C LEU A 244 8.71 -30.01 -19.08
N ASP A 245 9.54 -30.80 -18.41
CA ASP A 245 10.91 -30.43 -17.99
C ASP A 245 11.01 -29.07 -17.26
N ALA A 246 9.94 -28.70 -16.57
CA ALA A 246 9.88 -27.47 -15.80
C ALA A 246 10.88 -27.52 -14.63
N TYR A 247 11.48 -26.38 -14.33
CA TYR A 247 12.45 -26.23 -13.25
C TYR A 247 12.19 -24.96 -12.45
N VAL A 248 12.87 -24.85 -11.31
CA VAL A 248 12.64 -23.76 -10.35
C VAL A 248 13.90 -22.94 -10.18
N SER A 249 13.81 -21.65 -10.50
CA SER A 249 14.91 -20.70 -10.30
C SER A 249 14.88 -20.07 -8.90
N ARG A 250 15.85 -19.19 -8.61
CA ARG A 250 15.89 -18.43 -7.35
C ARG A 250 14.77 -17.38 -7.25
N LYS A 251 14.16 -17.01 -8.38
CA LYS A 251 13.07 -16.04 -8.43
C LYS A 251 11.74 -16.67 -8.05
N CYS A 252 11.54 -17.93 -8.43
CA CYS A 252 10.31 -18.67 -8.13
C CYS A 252 10.04 -18.76 -6.63
N GLY A 253 8.75 -18.72 -6.29
CA GLY A 253 8.12 -18.91 -5.01
C GLY A 253 7.07 -20.01 -5.03
N LEU A 254 6.50 -20.26 -3.86
CA LEU A 254 5.31 -21.08 -3.68
C LEU A 254 4.38 -20.28 -2.78
N HIS A 255 3.16 -20.02 -3.23
CA HIS A 255 2.16 -19.30 -2.44
C HIS A 255 0.97 -20.21 -2.10
N LEU A 256 0.45 -20.02 -0.89
CA LEU A 256 -0.74 -20.72 -0.40
C LEU A 256 -1.79 -19.67 -0.07
N HIS A 257 -2.96 -19.82 -0.66
CA HIS A 257 -4.13 -19.02 -0.34
C HIS A 257 -5.04 -19.82 0.57
N ILE A 258 -5.19 -19.45 1.83
CA ILE A 258 -5.94 -20.22 2.83
C ILE A 258 -7.24 -19.48 3.16
N ASP A 259 -8.38 -20.20 3.09
CA ASP A 259 -9.69 -19.67 3.48
C ASP A 259 -9.68 -19.25 4.96
N VAL A 260 -9.99 -17.98 5.19
CA VAL A 260 -10.07 -17.33 6.51
C VAL A 260 -11.28 -16.41 6.57
N ARG A 261 -12.35 -16.70 5.82
CA ARG A 261 -13.56 -15.87 5.84
C ARG A 261 -14.28 -15.88 7.19
N ASP A 262 -13.94 -16.80 8.08
CA ASP A 262 -14.39 -16.84 9.47
C ASP A 262 -13.50 -16.01 10.43
N TYR A 263 -12.49 -15.30 9.94
CA TYR A 263 -11.62 -14.47 10.76
C TYR A 263 -12.17 -13.06 10.93
N ASP A 264 -12.40 -12.69 12.18
CA ASP A 264 -12.54 -11.30 12.60
C ASP A 264 -11.18 -10.70 13.02
N TYR A 265 -11.22 -9.46 13.52
CA TYR A 265 -10.05 -8.71 13.95
C TYR A 265 -9.29 -9.35 15.12
N VAL A 266 -9.96 -10.09 16.00
CA VAL A 266 -9.31 -10.84 17.10
C VAL A 266 -8.52 -12.00 16.50
N HIS A 267 -9.13 -12.76 15.59
CA HIS A 267 -8.48 -13.89 14.94
C HIS A 267 -7.26 -13.45 14.11
N PHE A 268 -7.36 -12.35 13.34
CA PHE A 268 -6.20 -11.84 12.61
C PHE A 268 -5.12 -11.24 13.51
N SER A 269 -5.49 -10.60 14.63
CA SER A 269 -4.50 -10.12 15.62
C SER A 269 -3.69 -11.28 16.19
N VAL A 270 -4.37 -12.37 16.57
CA VAL A 270 -3.72 -13.61 17.04
C VAL A 270 -2.80 -14.19 15.96
N LEU A 271 -3.28 -14.31 14.72
CA LEU A 271 -2.51 -14.84 13.61
C LEU A 271 -1.26 -14.00 13.31
N ALA A 272 -1.39 -12.68 13.29
CA ALA A 272 -0.28 -11.77 13.02
C ALA A 272 0.79 -11.86 14.13
N MET A 273 0.37 -11.88 15.41
CA MET A 273 1.27 -12.08 16.54
C MET A 273 1.96 -13.45 16.51
N MET A 274 1.21 -14.53 16.28
CA MET A 274 1.76 -15.89 16.18
C MET A 274 2.77 -15.98 15.04
N THR A 275 2.42 -15.45 13.87
CA THR A 275 3.30 -15.41 12.70
C THR A 275 4.59 -14.67 13.00
N LYS A 276 4.50 -13.49 13.62
CA LYS A 276 5.65 -12.68 14.03
C LYS A 276 6.60 -13.46 14.96
N LEU A 277 6.06 -14.26 15.88
CA LEU A 277 6.83 -15.06 16.82
C LEU A 277 7.54 -16.25 16.15
N ILE A 278 6.86 -16.94 15.23
CA ILE A 278 7.42 -18.13 14.55
C ILE A 278 8.27 -17.78 13.33
N GLU A 279 8.17 -16.55 12.81
CA GLU A 279 8.82 -16.11 11.57
C GLU A 279 10.32 -16.40 11.49
N PRO A 280 11.13 -16.17 12.54
CA PRO A 280 12.56 -16.51 12.52
C PRO A 280 12.81 -17.99 12.22
N HIS A 281 11.94 -18.89 12.70
CA HIS A 281 12.01 -20.32 12.43
C HIS A 281 11.55 -20.64 11.01
N VAL A 282 10.45 -20.03 10.55
CA VAL A 282 9.94 -20.16 9.18
C VAL A 282 11.04 -19.80 8.16
N TYR A 283 11.70 -18.66 8.32
CA TYR A 283 12.80 -18.26 7.43
C TYR A 283 14.01 -19.20 7.51
N SER A 284 14.26 -19.84 8.65
CA SER A 284 15.36 -20.82 8.80
C SER A 284 15.13 -22.10 7.98
N TRP A 285 13.87 -22.39 7.63
CA TRP A 285 13.51 -23.53 6.78
C TRP A 285 13.53 -23.18 5.29
N CYS A 286 13.53 -21.89 4.96
CA CYS A 286 13.54 -21.38 3.59
C CYS A 286 14.98 -21.09 3.09
N PRO A 287 15.19 -20.96 1.77
CA PRO A 287 16.46 -20.48 1.24
C PRO A 287 16.84 -19.12 1.86
N PRO A 288 18.14 -18.86 2.17
CA PRO A 288 18.57 -17.61 2.81
C PRO A 288 18.14 -16.33 2.07
N SER A 289 17.99 -16.39 0.74
CA SER A 289 17.52 -15.28 -0.08
C SER A 289 16.09 -14.81 0.28
N ARG A 290 15.25 -15.68 0.85
CA ARG A 290 13.88 -15.29 1.26
C ARG A 290 13.90 -14.36 2.47
N ALA A 291 14.86 -14.53 3.39
CA ALA A 291 14.94 -13.72 4.61
C ALA A 291 15.24 -12.23 4.36
N THR A 292 15.79 -11.91 3.18
CA THR A 292 16.15 -10.56 2.74
C THR A 292 15.39 -10.12 1.49
N SER A 293 14.40 -10.89 1.03
CA SER A 293 13.63 -10.59 -0.18
C SER A 293 12.58 -9.51 0.09
N GLN A 294 12.40 -8.60 -0.87
CA GLN A 294 11.32 -7.62 -0.85
C GLN A 294 9.95 -8.23 -1.14
N TRP A 295 9.90 -9.45 -1.70
CA TRP A 295 8.68 -10.14 -2.12
C TRP A 295 8.11 -11.10 -1.06
N CYS A 296 8.75 -11.18 0.11
CA CYS A 296 8.27 -11.90 1.28
C CYS A 296 8.82 -11.29 2.57
N ARG A 297 8.52 -10.00 2.79
CA ARG A 297 8.95 -9.24 3.96
C ARG A 297 8.39 -9.80 5.25
N LYS A 298 9.09 -9.53 6.34
CA LYS A 298 8.67 -9.89 7.68
C LYS A 298 7.37 -9.17 8.06
N VAL A 299 6.53 -9.75 8.91
CA VAL A 299 5.41 -9.00 9.54
C VAL A 299 5.97 -7.72 10.16
N SER A 300 5.51 -6.57 9.72
CA SER A 300 6.04 -5.24 10.10
C SER A 300 5.65 -4.82 11.51
N GLN A 301 4.47 -5.23 11.95
CA GLN A 301 3.86 -4.85 13.21
C GLN A 301 4.71 -5.31 14.41
N ARG A 302 4.78 -4.45 15.44
CA ARG A 302 5.31 -4.83 16.75
C ARG A 302 4.23 -5.59 17.50
N LEU A 303 4.61 -6.54 18.35
CA LEU A 303 3.63 -7.27 19.18
C LEU A 303 2.81 -6.32 20.06
N SER A 304 3.43 -5.24 20.55
CA SER A 304 2.75 -4.22 21.37
C SER A 304 1.70 -3.41 20.61
N SER A 305 1.75 -3.37 19.27
CA SER A 305 0.77 -2.62 18.47
C SER A 305 -0.64 -3.21 18.59
N PHE A 306 -0.75 -4.54 18.73
CA PHE A 306 -2.03 -5.24 18.87
C PHE A 306 -2.72 -5.01 20.22
N LYS A 307 -2.06 -4.35 21.19
CA LYS A 307 -2.69 -3.97 22.47
C LYS A 307 -3.83 -2.94 22.27
N TYR A 308 -3.76 -2.16 21.20
CA TYR A 308 -4.70 -1.06 20.92
C TYR A 308 -5.75 -1.43 19.88
N VAL A 309 -5.85 -2.72 19.53
CA VAL A 309 -6.85 -3.20 18.58
C VAL A 309 -8.10 -3.61 19.35
N GLU A 310 -9.13 -2.77 19.32
CA GLU A 310 -10.40 -3.02 20.00
C GLU A 310 -11.49 -3.45 19.02
N ASP A 311 -11.35 -3.08 17.74
CA ASP A 311 -12.28 -3.45 16.69
C ASP A 311 -11.63 -3.72 15.32
N ARG A 312 -12.51 -3.82 14.31
CA ARG A 312 -12.16 -4.05 12.90
C ARG A 312 -11.27 -2.95 12.34
N ASP A 313 -11.63 -1.69 12.57
CA ASP A 313 -10.99 -0.55 11.94
C ASP A 313 -9.63 -0.29 12.58
N ASP A 314 -9.53 -0.45 13.89
CA ASP A 314 -8.23 -0.44 14.59
C ASP A 314 -7.27 -1.49 14.01
N PHE A 315 -7.78 -2.70 13.69
CA PHE A 315 -6.95 -3.73 13.09
C PHE A 315 -6.44 -3.32 11.71
N ILE A 316 -7.30 -2.73 10.87
CA ILE A 316 -6.90 -2.22 9.55
C ILE A 316 -5.79 -1.18 9.72
N ASP A 317 -5.98 -0.21 10.62
CA ASP A 317 -5.01 0.86 10.85
C ASP A 317 -3.68 0.33 11.41
N VAL A 318 -3.72 -0.68 12.28
CA VAL A 318 -2.51 -1.35 12.78
C VAL A 318 -1.84 -2.20 11.70
N TRP A 319 -2.62 -2.86 10.84
CA TRP A 319 -2.10 -3.76 9.82
C TRP A 319 -1.46 -3.02 8.66
N TYR A 320 -2.06 -1.94 8.17
CA TYR A 320 -1.53 -1.12 7.06
C TYR A 320 -0.57 -0.05 7.61
N ASP A 321 0.72 -0.06 7.22
CA ASP A 321 1.76 0.76 7.87
C ASP A 321 1.58 2.27 7.68
N ASN A 322 0.82 2.65 6.65
CA ASN A 322 0.40 4.01 6.33
C ASN A 322 -0.90 4.42 7.06
N GLY A 323 -1.48 3.54 7.87
CA GLY A 323 -2.73 3.79 8.58
C GLY A 323 -3.98 3.82 7.70
N TYR A 324 -3.91 3.37 6.44
CA TYR A 324 -5.07 3.35 5.55
C TYR A 324 -5.09 2.14 4.61
N TYR A 325 -6.29 1.62 4.36
CA TYR A 325 -6.53 0.64 3.31
C TYR A 325 -6.65 1.32 1.94
N SER A 326 -6.03 0.72 0.93
CA SER A 326 -6.30 1.03 -0.48
C SER A 326 -6.63 -0.27 -1.19
N SER A 327 -7.63 -0.27 -2.08
CA SER A 327 -8.01 -1.43 -2.90
C SER A 327 -7.03 -1.72 -4.04
N GLU A 328 -5.93 -0.99 -4.13
CA GLU A 328 -4.90 -1.21 -5.14
C GLU A 328 -4.27 -2.60 -5.03
N LYS A 329 -4.32 -3.35 -6.14
CA LYS A 329 -3.69 -4.67 -6.27
C LYS A 329 -2.20 -4.70 -5.89
N TYR A 330 -1.49 -3.59 -6.08
CA TYR A 330 -0.05 -3.46 -5.82
C TYR A 330 0.25 -2.72 -4.51
N ASN A 331 -0.53 -2.97 -3.46
CA ASN A 331 -0.23 -2.48 -2.12
C ASN A 331 1.04 -3.11 -1.53
N GLU A 332 1.85 -2.32 -0.82
CA GLU A 332 3.06 -2.78 -0.14
C GLU A 332 2.79 -3.99 0.80
N LYS A 333 1.64 -4.04 1.47
CA LYS A 333 1.26 -5.15 2.36
C LYS A 333 1.17 -6.50 1.67
N ARG A 334 0.96 -6.50 0.35
CA ARG A 334 0.93 -7.72 -0.47
C ARG A 334 2.24 -8.50 -0.43
N TYR A 335 3.36 -7.81 -0.24
CA TYR A 335 4.71 -8.39 -0.37
C TYR A 335 5.29 -8.90 0.96
N HIS A 336 4.45 -9.11 1.97
CA HIS A 336 4.84 -9.73 3.23
C HIS A 336 4.66 -11.25 3.16
N GLY A 337 5.47 -11.99 3.92
CA GLY A 337 5.36 -13.44 3.98
C GLY A 337 3.99 -13.91 4.48
N LEU A 338 3.36 -13.16 5.38
CA LEU A 338 1.93 -13.21 5.65
C LEU A 338 1.28 -12.00 4.97
N ASN A 339 0.50 -12.26 3.94
CA ASN A 339 -0.25 -11.24 3.23
C ASN A 339 -1.75 -11.38 3.54
N LEU A 340 -2.32 -10.37 4.19
CA LEU A 340 -3.77 -10.24 4.41
C LEU A 340 -4.45 -9.29 3.43
N HIS A 341 -3.69 -8.59 2.58
CA HIS A 341 -4.25 -7.64 1.63
C HIS A 341 -5.16 -8.33 0.60
N CYS A 342 -4.86 -9.55 0.18
CA CYS A 342 -5.73 -10.33 -0.72
C CYS A 342 -7.10 -10.70 -0.08
N HIS A 343 -7.17 -10.78 1.25
CA HIS A 343 -8.44 -10.98 1.96
C HIS A 343 -9.30 -9.72 1.82
N PHE A 344 -8.74 -8.55 2.15
CA PHE A 344 -9.47 -7.28 2.10
C PHE A 344 -9.77 -6.80 0.67
N GLN A 345 -8.87 -7.07 -0.29
CA GLN A 345 -8.97 -6.57 -1.66
C GLN A 345 -9.92 -7.38 -2.54
N ALA A 346 -9.98 -8.70 -2.35
CA ALA A 346 -10.72 -9.59 -3.25
C ALA A 346 -11.36 -10.81 -2.56
N ASN A 347 -11.39 -10.84 -1.22
CA ASN A 347 -11.88 -11.96 -0.42
C ASN A 347 -11.27 -13.33 -0.82
N GLN A 348 -9.97 -13.34 -1.13
CA GLN A 348 -9.24 -14.53 -1.61
C GLN A 348 -8.57 -15.34 -0.48
N GLY A 349 -9.04 -15.16 0.76
CA GLY A 349 -8.37 -15.66 1.95
C GLY A 349 -7.06 -14.92 2.26
N LEU A 350 -6.22 -15.49 3.11
CA LEU A 350 -4.84 -15.00 3.34
C LEU A 350 -3.88 -15.65 2.36
N GLU A 351 -2.74 -15.02 2.11
CA GLU A 351 -1.65 -15.57 1.30
C GLU A 351 -0.37 -15.78 2.13
N ILE A 352 0.22 -16.96 2.01
CA ILE A 352 1.52 -17.31 2.61
C ILE A 352 2.60 -17.33 1.53
N ARG A 353 3.59 -16.44 1.65
CA ARG A 353 4.62 -16.17 0.63
C ARG A 353 6.04 -16.53 1.05
N TYR A 354 6.27 -17.21 2.17
CA TYR A 354 7.66 -17.39 2.65
C TYR A 354 8.49 -18.38 1.81
N HIS A 355 7.87 -19.44 1.27
CA HIS A 355 8.58 -20.57 0.68
C HIS A 355 9.18 -20.23 -0.69
N GLY A 356 10.40 -20.70 -0.96
CA GLY A 356 10.98 -20.62 -2.31
C GLY A 356 10.30 -21.58 -3.28
N GLY A 357 10.45 -21.40 -4.58
CA GLY A 357 9.76 -22.25 -5.54
C GLY A 357 10.13 -23.73 -5.40
N THR A 358 9.14 -24.61 -5.62
CA THR A 358 9.36 -26.06 -5.58
C THR A 358 8.39 -26.82 -6.47
N LEU A 359 8.89 -27.89 -7.10
CA LEU A 359 8.09 -28.92 -7.79
C LEU A 359 8.07 -30.24 -6.99
N SER A 360 8.23 -30.16 -5.66
CA SER A 360 8.12 -31.31 -4.77
C SER A 360 6.77 -31.29 -4.07
N ALA A 361 5.87 -32.18 -4.48
CA ALA A 361 4.56 -32.33 -3.86
C ALA A 361 4.67 -32.63 -2.35
N ASP A 362 5.70 -33.36 -1.91
CA ASP A 362 5.93 -33.60 -0.48
C ASP A 362 6.33 -32.34 0.27
N LYS A 363 7.15 -31.45 -0.31
CA LYS A 363 7.44 -30.15 0.34
C LYS A 363 6.17 -29.32 0.46
N ILE A 364 5.39 -29.22 -0.62
CA ILE A 364 4.13 -28.47 -0.64
C ILE A 364 3.14 -29.04 0.38
N LYS A 365 3.03 -30.37 0.50
CA LYS A 365 2.20 -31.05 1.50
C LYS A 365 2.55 -30.63 2.92
N HIS A 366 3.81 -30.79 3.33
CA HIS A 366 4.21 -30.47 4.70
C HIS A 366 4.08 -28.97 5.00
N TRP A 367 4.35 -28.14 4.00
CA TRP A 367 4.18 -26.70 4.10
C TRP A 367 2.72 -26.30 4.27
N THR A 368 1.82 -26.94 3.51
CA THR A 368 0.36 -26.77 3.65
C THR A 368 -0.13 -27.22 5.01
N ILE A 369 0.28 -28.40 5.49
CA ILE A 369 -0.07 -28.91 6.83
C ILE A 369 0.38 -27.92 7.90
N PHE A 370 1.62 -27.42 7.82
CA PHE A 370 2.13 -26.46 8.78
C PHE A 370 1.28 -25.19 8.84
N TRP A 371 1.05 -24.52 7.70
CA TRP A 371 0.33 -23.25 7.71
C TRP A 371 -1.16 -23.38 7.99
N THR A 372 -1.82 -24.42 7.47
CA THR A 372 -3.22 -24.68 7.82
C THR A 372 -3.39 -25.00 9.31
N ASN A 373 -2.47 -25.73 9.93
CA ASN A 373 -2.48 -25.94 11.37
C ASN A 373 -2.25 -24.63 12.16
N VAL A 374 -1.33 -23.77 11.72
CA VAL A 374 -1.13 -22.45 12.36
C VAL A 374 -2.41 -21.62 12.29
N VAL A 375 -3.05 -21.58 11.12
CA VAL A 375 -4.33 -20.90 10.92
C VAL A 375 -5.38 -21.51 11.86
N ASP A 376 -5.70 -22.80 11.75
CA ASP A 376 -6.72 -23.45 12.59
C ASP A 376 -6.49 -23.24 14.11
N VAL A 377 -5.24 -23.32 14.58
CA VAL A 377 -4.91 -23.07 15.99
C VAL A 377 -5.11 -21.60 16.38
N CYS A 378 -4.75 -20.65 15.51
CA CYS A 378 -4.98 -19.23 15.76
C CYS A 378 -6.48 -18.91 15.81
N TYR A 379 -7.30 -19.59 14.99
CA TYR A 379 -8.74 -19.49 15.06
C TYR A 379 -9.28 -19.92 16.44
N ASP A 380 -8.86 -21.10 16.91
CA ASP A 380 -9.26 -21.62 18.22
C ASP A 380 -8.78 -20.76 19.40
N ILE A 381 -7.60 -20.14 19.29
CA ILE A 381 -7.10 -19.18 20.28
C ILE A 381 -7.96 -17.91 20.25
N GLY A 382 -8.27 -17.36 19.07
CA GLY A 382 -9.11 -16.18 18.93
C GLY A 382 -10.49 -16.34 19.58
N ASN A 383 -11.14 -17.49 19.38
CA ASN A 383 -12.41 -17.81 20.06
C ASN A 383 -12.27 -17.78 21.59
N LYS A 384 -11.20 -18.36 22.15
CA LYS A 384 -10.96 -18.35 23.60
C LYS A 384 -10.73 -16.95 24.14
N VAL A 385 -10.02 -16.10 23.39
CA VAL A 385 -9.78 -14.70 23.75
C VAL A 385 -11.08 -13.89 23.78
N ARG A 386 -12.04 -14.21 22.89
CA ARG A 386 -13.37 -13.55 22.86
C ARG A 386 -14.28 -13.96 24.02
N ASP A 387 -14.09 -15.15 24.56
CA ASP A 387 -14.92 -15.69 25.65
C ASP A 387 -14.44 -15.26 27.05
N GLU A 388 -13.27 -14.62 27.16
CA GLU A 388 -12.70 -14.02 28.39
C GLU A 388 -13.06 -12.54 28.53
#